data_AF-A0A0Q6U490-F1
#
_entry.id   AF-A0A0Q6U490-F1
#
_cell.length_a   1.000
_cell.length_b   1.000
_cell.length_c   1.000
_cell.angle_alpha   90.00
_cell.angle_beta   90.00
_cell.angle_gamma   90.00
#
_symmetry.space_group_name_H-M   'P 1'
#
loop_
_entity.id
_entity.type
_entity.pdbx_description
1 polymer ?
#
loop_
_entity_poly.entity_id
_entity_poly.type
_entity_poly.pdbx_seq_one_letter_code
_entity_poly.pdbx_strand_id
1 'polypeptide(L)'
;MTAPDSGGRLGLMVTVLKSDKRTIDVRQVLLMVLATGACLGLAVLGGILAIFTPLVFDRAGNLLNAVAWLSFVFAASFWVVCLLAPLAGWILWRKGETPLAWAAMAVPLAWGAAALTLLRFVPT
;
A
#
# COMPACT_ATOMS: atom_id res chain seq x y z
N MET A 1 -9.33 -18.63 57.99
CA MET A 1 -9.21 -17.37 57.24
C MET A 1 -8.23 -17.61 56.09
N THR A 2 -8.74 -17.86 54.89
CA THR A 2 -7.94 -18.10 53.68
C THR A 2 -7.73 -16.78 52.95
N ALA A 3 -6.46 -16.36 52.81
CA ALA A 3 -6.08 -15.19 52.03
C ALA A 3 -6.37 -15.44 50.53
N PRO A 4 -6.91 -14.47 49.79
CA PRO A 4 -7.34 -14.69 48.42
C PRO A 4 -6.17 -14.75 47.44
N ASP A 5 -6.26 -15.74 46.55
CA ASP A 5 -5.44 -16.10 45.39
C ASP A 5 -5.34 -14.97 44.33
N SER A 6 -4.79 -13.84 44.76
CA SER A 6 -4.75 -12.58 43.99
C SER A 6 -3.59 -12.58 42.98
N GLY A 7 -2.51 -13.29 43.31
CA GLY A 7 -1.31 -13.41 42.46
C GLY A 7 -1.54 -14.27 41.22
N GLY A 8 -2.31 -15.37 41.33
CA GLY A 8 -2.61 -16.26 40.20
C GLY A 8 -3.45 -15.59 39.11
N ARG A 9 -4.43 -14.76 39.52
CA ARG A 9 -5.31 -14.03 38.58
C ARG A 9 -4.58 -12.90 37.84
N LEU A 10 -3.69 -12.19 38.51
CA LEU A 10 -2.83 -11.17 37.88
C LEU A 10 -1.86 -11.81 36.86
N GLY A 11 -1.26 -12.96 37.20
CA GLY A 11 -0.41 -13.71 36.26
C GLY A 11 -1.15 -14.19 35.00
N LEU A 12 -2.40 -14.64 35.17
CA LEU A 12 -3.29 -15.01 34.06
C LEU A 12 -3.68 -13.79 33.20
N MET A 13 -4.00 -12.64 33.80
CA MET A 13 -4.32 -11.42 33.05
C MET A 13 -3.12 -10.90 32.25
N VAL A 14 -1.91 -10.93 32.82
CA VAL A 14 -0.69 -10.50 32.12
C VAL A 14 -0.35 -11.44 30.97
N THR A 15 -0.51 -12.75 31.14
CA THR A 15 -0.27 -13.73 30.07
C THR A 15 -1.31 -13.61 28.95
N VAL A 16 -2.59 -13.39 29.28
CA VAL A 16 -3.65 -13.14 28.29
C VAL A 16 -3.41 -11.83 27.52
N LEU A 17 -3.10 -10.73 28.20
CA LEU A 17 -2.77 -9.45 27.55
C LEU A 17 -1.52 -9.55 26.67
N LYS A 18 -0.49 -10.26 27.13
CA LYS A 18 0.74 -10.48 26.35
C LYS A 18 0.49 -11.37 25.14
N SER A 19 -0.40 -12.36 25.25
CA SER A 19 -0.82 -13.22 24.14
C SER A 19 -1.66 -12.46 23.12
N ASP A 20 -2.62 -11.66 23.57
CA ASP A 20 -3.48 -10.84 22.71
C ASP A 20 -2.66 -9.81 21.94
N LYS A 21 -1.79 -9.07 22.63
CA LYS A 21 -0.89 -8.10 22.02
C LYS A 21 0.06 -8.74 21.01
N ARG A 22 0.62 -9.91 21.31
CA ARG A 22 1.49 -10.66 20.39
C ARG A 22 0.72 -11.15 19.15
N THR A 23 -0.53 -11.55 19.31
CA THR A 23 -1.37 -12.05 18.19
C THR A 23 -1.76 -10.90 17.27
N ILE A 24 -2.08 -9.73 17.84
CA ILE A 24 -2.34 -8.50 17.08
C ILE A 24 -1.09 -8.09 16.29
N ASP A 25 0.09 -8.11 16.90
CA ASP A 25 1.36 -7.79 16.24
C ASP A 25 1.65 -8.74 15.06
N VAL A 26 1.53 -10.06 15.26
CA VAL A 26 1.79 -11.05 14.20
C VAL A 26 0.80 -10.91 13.05
N ARG A 27 -0.49 -10.72 13.36
CA ARG A 27 -1.52 -10.51 12.33
C ARG A 27 -1.29 -9.22 11.56
N GLN A 28 -0.92 -8.14 12.24
CA GLN A 28 -0.63 -6.86 11.60
C GLN A 28 0.62 -6.93 10.72
N VAL A 29 1.69 -7.59 11.17
CA VAL A 29 2.88 -7.84 10.36
C VAL A 29 2.55 -8.70 9.14
N LEU A 30 1.74 -9.75 9.31
CA LEU A 30 1.31 -10.60 8.19
C LEU A 30 0.51 -9.80 7.16
N LEU A 31 -0.41 -8.94 7.61
CA LEU A 31 -1.17 -8.05 6.73
C LEU A 31 -0.25 -7.05 6.01
N MET A 32 0.77 -6.52 6.69
CA MET A 32 1.76 -5.62 6.12
C MET A 32 2.56 -6.31 5.01
N VAL A 33 2.97 -7.57 5.24
CA VAL A 33 3.68 -8.41 4.27
C VAL A 33 2.77 -8.72 3.07
N LEU A 34 1.51 -9.09 3.31
CA LEU A 34 0.52 -9.31 2.23
C LEU A 34 0.29 -8.04 1.41
N ALA A 35 0.11 -6.88 2.06
CA ALA A 35 -0.05 -5.60 1.38
C ALA A 35 1.19 -5.22 0.56
N THR A 36 2.39 -5.49 1.09
CA THR A 36 3.65 -5.30 0.37
C THR A 36 3.75 -6.23 -0.83
N GLY A 37 3.38 -7.50 -0.68
CA GLY A 37 3.31 -8.47 -1.77
C GLY A 37 2.33 -8.07 -2.87
N ALA A 38 1.15 -7.58 -2.49
CA ALA A 38 0.17 -7.03 -3.43
C ALA A 38 0.71 -5.80 -4.17
N CYS A 39 1.38 -4.87 -3.47
CA CYS A 39 2.04 -3.72 -4.08
C CYS A 39 3.14 -4.13 -5.06
N LEU A 40 3.95 -5.14 -4.73
CA LEU A 40 4.96 -5.69 -5.64
C LEU A 40 4.33 -6.30 -6.89
N GLY A 41 3.25 -7.08 -6.75
CA GLY A 41 2.51 -7.61 -7.89
C GLY A 41 1.95 -6.51 -8.79
N LEU A 42 1.38 -5.45 -8.20
CA LEU A 42 0.91 -4.26 -8.92
C LEU A 42 2.06 -3.48 -9.55
N ALA A 43 3.24 -3.40 -8.92
CA ALA A 43 4.43 -2.76 -9.47
C ALA A 43 4.91 -3.47 -10.73
N VAL A 44 4.90 -4.81 -10.74
CA VAL A 44 5.26 -5.62 -11.92
C VAL A 44 4.29 -5.37 -13.06
N LEU A 45 2.97 -5.43 -12.80
CA LEU A 45 1.96 -5.10 -13.80
C LEU A 45 2.11 -3.66 -14.31
N GLY A 46 2.33 -2.70 -13.40
CA GLY A 46 2.59 -1.30 -13.71
C GLY A 46 3.82 -1.09 -14.59
N GLY A 47 4.91 -1.81 -14.31
CA GLY A 47 6.14 -1.77 -15.10
C GLY A 47 5.93 -2.35 -16.51
N ILE A 48 5.19 -3.45 -16.63
CA ILE A 48 4.81 -4.01 -17.94
C ILE A 48 3.97 -2.99 -18.70
N LEU A 49 2.94 -2.40 -18.08
CA LEU A 49 2.16 -1.34 -18.71
C LEU A 49 3.04 -0.16 -19.11
N ALA A 50 4.00 0.26 -18.27
CA ALA A 50 4.91 1.37 -18.57
C ALA A 50 5.71 1.14 -19.86
N ILE A 51 6.14 -0.09 -20.13
CA ILE A 51 6.83 -0.47 -21.38
C ILE A 51 5.91 -0.26 -22.60
N PHE A 52 4.62 -0.58 -22.46
CA PHE A 52 3.62 -0.42 -23.53
C PHE A 52 2.90 0.93 -23.52
N THR A 53 3.12 1.78 -22.51
CA THR A 53 2.45 3.10 -22.39
C THR A 53 2.75 4.04 -23.56
N PRO A 54 3.91 3.99 -24.25
CA PRO A 54 4.13 4.77 -25.48
C PRO A 54 3.09 4.50 -26.58
N LEU A 55 2.37 3.36 -26.57
CA LEU A 55 1.26 3.11 -27.53
C LEU A 55 0.15 4.17 -27.46
N VAL A 56 0.01 4.90 -26.34
CA VAL A 56 -0.97 6.00 -26.23
C VAL A 56 -0.66 7.10 -27.26
N PHE A 57 0.60 7.23 -27.71
CA PHE A 57 1.02 8.20 -28.72
C PHE A 57 0.98 7.67 -30.16
N ASP A 58 0.67 6.38 -30.36
CA ASP A 58 0.58 5.77 -31.70
C ASP A 58 -0.57 6.36 -32.53
N ARG A 59 -1.53 6.98 -31.86
CA ARG A 59 -2.67 7.64 -32.50
C ARG A 59 -2.32 9.06 -32.94
N ALA A 60 -2.59 9.36 -34.22
CA ALA A 60 -2.35 10.68 -34.81
C ALA A 60 -3.05 11.79 -33.99
N GLY A 61 -2.29 12.79 -33.55
CA GLY A 61 -2.77 13.92 -32.76
C GLY A 61 -2.55 13.83 -31.25
N ASN A 62 -2.26 12.64 -30.70
CA ASN A 62 -2.10 12.49 -29.24
C ASN A 62 -0.77 13.04 -28.69
N LEU A 63 0.24 13.25 -29.55
CA LEU A 63 1.50 13.92 -29.19
C LEU A 63 1.30 15.36 -28.70
N LEU A 64 0.27 16.05 -29.21
CA LEU A 64 -0.06 17.43 -28.83
C LEU A 64 -1.08 17.51 -27.67
N ASN A 65 -1.58 16.37 -27.20
CA ASN A 65 -2.61 16.32 -26.17
C ASN A 65 -1.98 16.27 -24.77
N ALA A 66 -2.14 17.35 -24.00
CA ALA A 66 -1.63 17.44 -22.63
C ALA A 66 -2.18 16.33 -21.70
N VAL A 67 -3.40 15.85 -21.95
CA VAL A 67 -4.03 14.77 -21.16
C VAL A 67 -3.36 13.42 -21.43
N ALA A 68 -2.88 13.19 -22.65
CA ALA A 68 -2.11 11.98 -23.00
C ALA A 68 -0.76 11.96 -22.28
N TRP A 69 -0.08 13.10 -22.20
CA TRP A 69 1.15 13.25 -21.41
C TRP A 69 0.93 13.04 -19.92
N LEU A 70 -0.13 13.61 -19.34
CA LEU A 70 -0.52 13.39 -17.94
C LEU A 70 -0.78 11.91 -17.66
N SER A 71 -1.55 11.26 -18.54
CA SER A 71 -1.83 9.82 -18.41
C SER A 71 -0.57 8.97 -18.52
N PHE A 72 0.35 9.32 -19.43
CA PHE A 72 1.65 8.67 -19.56
C PHE A 72 2.48 8.82 -18.28
N VAL A 73 2.59 10.03 -17.72
CA VAL A 73 3.36 10.28 -16.50
C VAL A 73 2.77 9.52 -15.30
N PHE A 74 1.44 9.51 -15.15
CA PHE A 74 0.77 8.77 -14.07
C PHE A 74 0.95 7.25 -14.21
N ALA A 75 0.79 6.71 -15.42
CA ALA A 75 0.99 5.28 -15.68
C ALA A 75 2.47 4.87 -15.51
N ALA A 76 3.39 5.66 -16.05
CA ALA A 76 4.83 5.41 -15.97
C ALA A 76 5.39 5.59 -14.56
N SER A 77 4.78 6.42 -13.71
CA SER A 77 5.18 6.58 -12.30
C SER A 77 4.53 5.58 -11.35
N PHE A 78 3.47 4.88 -11.79
CA PHE A 78 2.70 3.97 -10.94
C PHE A 78 3.56 2.88 -10.29
N TRP A 79 4.46 2.25 -11.04
CA TRP A 79 5.36 1.22 -10.49
C TRP A 79 6.30 1.78 -9.41
N VAL A 80 6.79 3.01 -9.57
CA VAL A 80 7.62 3.70 -8.58
C VAL A 80 6.83 3.95 -7.30
N VAL A 81 5.58 4.42 -7.43
CA VAL A 81 4.68 4.64 -6.28
C VAL A 81 4.41 3.31 -5.57
N CYS A 82 4.18 2.22 -6.30
CA CYS A 82 4.00 0.88 -5.74
C CYS A 82 5.23 0.35 -4.98
N LEU A 83 6.44 0.86 -5.24
CA LEU A 83 7.65 0.50 -4.50
C LEU A 83 7.91 1.44 -3.31
N LEU A 84 7.69 2.74 -3.51
CA LEU A 84 7.93 3.76 -2.47
C LEU A 84 6.90 3.70 -1.35
N ALA A 85 5.63 3.41 -1.66
CA ALA A 85 4.56 3.29 -0.68
C ALA A 85 4.80 2.21 0.38
N PRO A 86 5.11 0.95 0.03
CA PRO A 86 5.40 -0.05 1.04
C PRO A 86 6.69 0.28 1.80
N LEU A 87 7.72 0.82 1.13
CA LEU A 87 8.95 1.25 1.80
C LEU A 87 8.67 2.30 2.88
N ALA A 88 7.91 3.35 2.54
CA ALA A 88 7.46 4.37 3.48
C ALA A 88 6.60 3.75 4.60
N GLY A 89 5.63 2.90 4.25
CA GLY A 89 4.79 2.19 5.21
C GLY A 89 5.60 1.39 6.23
N TRP A 90 6.64 0.66 5.80
CA TRP A 90 7.55 -0.06 6.70
C TRP A 90 8.37 0.87 7.59
N ILE A 91 8.84 2.01 7.06
CA ILE A 91 9.58 2.99 7.86
C ILE A 91 8.69 3.61 8.95
N LEU A 92 7.46 4.01 8.60
CA LEU A 92 6.50 4.58 9.55
C LEU A 92 6.01 3.53 10.57
N TRP A 93 5.87 2.27 10.15
CA TRP A 93 5.56 1.16 11.06
C TRP A 93 6.65 0.97 12.12
N ARG A 94 7.93 1.00 11.72
CA ARG A 94 9.04 0.93 12.69
C ARG A 94 9.08 2.11 13.65
N LYS A 95 8.53 3.27 13.26
CA LYS A 95 8.40 4.45 14.13
C LYS A 95 7.21 4.38 15.09
N GLY A 96 6.39 3.33 15.02
CA GLY A 96 5.18 3.17 15.85
C GLY A 96 3.97 3.95 15.31
N GLU A 97 4.08 4.59 14.15
CA GLU A 97 3.00 5.37 13.53
C GLU A 97 2.13 4.48 12.63
N THR A 98 1.47 3.49 13.24
CA THR A 98 0.63 2.51 12.54
C THR A 98 -0.46 3.12 11.63
N PRO A 99 -1.21 4.19 11.98
CA PRO A 99 -2.23 4.73 11.08
C PRO A 99 -1.63 5.39 9.83
N LEU A 100 -0.49 6.08 9.97
CA LEU A 100 0.21 6.68 8.82
C LEU A 100 0.87 5.61 7.95
N ALA A 101 1.33 4.52 8.55
CA ALA A 101 1.87 3.38 7.82
C ALA A 101 0.80 2.71 6.92
N TRP A 102 -0.43 2.57 7.43
CA TRP A 102 -1.58 2.12 6.64
C TRP A 102 -2.01 3.13 5.58
N ALA A 103 -1.96 4.43 5.88
CA ALA A 103 -2.23 5.47 4.89
C ALA A 103 -1.23 5.41 3.73
N ALA A 104 0.06 5.18 4.01
CA ALA A 104 1.08 5.00 2.99
C ALA A 104 0.79 3.78 2.09
N MET A 105 0.27 2.69 2.65
CA MET A 105 -0.14 1.49 1.89
C MET A 105 -1.36 1.72 0.97
N ALA A 106 -2.18 2.74 1.25
CA ALA A 106 -3.31 3.11 0.38
C ALA A 106 -2.91 4.03 -0.79
N VAL A 107 -1.72 4.65 -0.72
CA VAL A 107 -1.22 5.57 -1.76
C VAL A 107 -1.20 4.94 -3.16
N PRO A 108 -0.71 3.69 -3.36
CA PRO A 108 -0.73 3.05 -4.68
C PRO A 108 -2.15 2.87 -5.23
N LEU A 109 -3.13 2.55 -4.38
CA LEU A 109 -4.52 2.41 -4.80
C LEU A 109 -5.12 3.76 -5.22
N ALA A 110 -4.86 4.81 -4.43
CA ALA A 110 -5.29 6.16 -4.77
C ALA A 110 -4.65 6.65 -6.08
N TRP A 111 -3.36 6.34 -6.29
CA TRP A 111 -2.63 6.69 -7.51
C TRP A 111 -3.16 5.94 -8.74
N GLY A 112 -3.44 4.63 -8.59
CA GLY A 112 -4.05 3.82 -9.65
C GLY A 112 -5.45 4.30 -10.02
N ALA A 113 -6.27 4.67 -9.02
CA ALA A 113 -7.58 5.25 -9.26
C ALA A 113 -7.48 6.59 -10.01
N ALA A 114 -6.56 7.47 -9.60
CA ALA A 114 -6.31 8.73 -10.30
C ALA A 114 -5.87 8.50 -11.76
N ALA A 115 -4.95 7.57 -12.01
CA ALA A 115 -4.51 7.22 -13.36
C ALA A 115 -5.68 6.72 -14.24
N LEU A 116 -6.55 5.87 -13.71
CA LEU A 116 -7.75 5.37 -14.42
C LEU A 116 -8.74 6.50 -14.73
N THR A 117 -8.92 7.45 -13.80
CA THR A 117 -9.80 8.61 -14.06
C THR A 117 -9.25 9.51 -15.16
N LEU A 118 -7.93 9.74 -15.20
CA LEU A 118 -7.30 10.53 -16.26
C LEU A 118 -7.44 9.86 -17.64
N LEU A 119 -7.29 8.53 -17.70
CA LEU A 119 -7.49 7.73 -18.92
C LEU A 119 -8.91 7.88 -19.50
N ARG A 120 -9.94 8.10 -18.66
CA ARG A 120 -11.32 8.34 -19.15
C ARG A 120 -11.46 9.66 -19.92
N PHE A 121 -10.57 10.61 -19.68
CA PHE A 121 -10.56 11.89 -20.39
C PHE A 121 -9.70 11.87 -21.66
N VAL A 122 -8.96 10.79 -21.92
CA VAL A 122 -8.29 10.59 -23.21
C VAL A 122 -9.34 10.05 -24.19
N PRO A 123 -9.72 10.81 -25.24
CA PRO A 123 -10.69 10.33 -26.21
C PRO A 123 -10.15 9.10 -26.94
N THR A 124 -10.89 7.99 -26.83
CA THR A 124 -10.75 6.79 -27.66
C THR A 124 -11.35 6.98 -29.05
#